data_AF-A0A7J7HDZ0-F1
#
_entry.id   AF-A0A7J7HDZ0-F1
#
_cell.length_a   1.000
_cell.length_b   1.000
_cell.length_c   1.000
_cell.angle_alpha   90.00
_cell.angle_beta   90.00
_cell.angle_gamma   90.00
#
_symmetry.space_group_name_H-M   'P 1'
#
loop_
_entity.id
_entity.type
_entity.pdbx_description
1 polymer ?
#
loop_
_entity_poly.entity_id
_entity_poly.type
_entity_poly.pdbx_seq_one_letter_code
_entity_poly.pdbx_strand_id
1 'polypeptide(L)'
;MEDLQICATNISEIYQDVDSKQKMPKFAEEAKRRPLPDYIEMAQKDVSPNMRAILVDRLVEVAEEYELHSDTLHLSISYIDRFLSTNDLNRQKLQLLGVSSLLIAL
;
A
#
# COMPACT_ATOMS: atom_id res chain seq x y z
N MET A 1 9.91 -17.88 17.52
CA MET A 1 10.26 -16.47 17.76
C MET A 1 10.98 -15.97 16.51
N GLU A 2 10.30 -16.03 15.36
CA GLU A 2 10.85 -15.67 14.04
C GLU A 2 9.88 -14.77 13.24
N ASP A 3 8.73 -14.40 13.80
CA ASP A 3 7.58 -13.90 13.04
C ASP A 3 7.44 -12.36 12.94
N LEU A 4 8.50 -11.58 13.20
CA LEU A 4 8.41 -10.11 13.10
C LEU A 4 9.42 -9.49 12.13
N GLN A 5 10.50 -10.21 11.79
CA GLN A 5 11.58 -9.69 10.94
C GLN A 5 11.28 -9.87 9.44
N ILE A 6 10.52 -10.92 9.07
CA ILE A 6 10.24 -11.27 7.66
C ILE A 6 9.31 -10.25 7.00
N CYS A 7 8.28 -9.79 7.72
CA CYS A 7 7.30 -8.80 7.24
C CYS A 7 7.93 -7.43 6.88
N ALA A 8 8.91 -6.97 7.67
CA ALA A 8 9.54 -5.67 7.45
C ALA A 8 10.37 -5.63 6.15
N THR A 9 11.00 -6.76 5.81
CA THR A 9 11.78 -6.91 4.58
C THR A 9 10.87 -6.80 3.36
N ASN A 10 9.71 -7.47 3.36
CA ASN A 10 8.76 -7.45 2.25
C ASN A 10 8.20 -6.05 1.96
N ILE A 11 7.89 -5.25 3.00
CA ILE A 11 7.42 -3.87 2.80
C ILE A 11 8.50 -3.01 2.15
N SER A 12 9.74 -3.09 2.64
CA SER A 12 10.86 -2.33 2.07
C SER A 12 11.19 -2.77 0.63
N GLU A 13 11.07 -4.06 0.34
CA GLU A 13 11.27 -4.61 -1.00
C GLU A 13 10.16 -4.18 -1.96
N ILE A 14 8.90 -4.11 -1.53
CA ILE A 14 7.80 -3.55 -2.33
C ILE A 14 8.10 -2.10 -2.72
N TYR A 15 8.53 -1.27 -1.77
CA TYR A 15 8.87 0.12 -2.07
C TYR A 15 10.13 0.26 -2.94
N GLN A 16 11.14 -0.59 -2.73
CA GLN A 16 12.36 -0.62 -3.54
C GLN A 16 12.11 -1.13 -4.96
N ASP A 17 11.24 -2.13 -5.14
CA ASP A 17 10.80 -2.64 -6.45
C ASP A 17 9.99 -1.58 -7.19
N VAL A 18 9.15 -0.83 -6.47
CA VAL A 18 8.39 0.33 -6.97
C VAL A 18 9.30 1.47 -7.44
N ASP A 19 10.40 1.75 -6.73
CA ASP A 19 11.42 2.74 -7.17
C ASP A 19 12.32 2.22 -8.29
N SER A 20 12.53 0.91 -8.37
CA SER A 20 13.28 0.26 -9.46
C SER A 20 12.48 0.24 -10.77
N LYS A 21 11.17 -0.04 -10.68
CA LYS A 21 10.22 -0.05 -11.81
C LYS A 21 9.83 1.35 -12.31
N GLN A 22 10.17 2.42 -11.57
CA GLN A 22 10.03 3.84 -11.95
C GLN A 22 10.60 4.15 -13.35
N LYS A 23 11.61 3.39 -13.81
CA LYS A 23 12.24 3.57 -15.13
C LYS A 23 11.42 3.04 -16.32
N MET A 24 10.29 2.35 -16.09
CA MET A 24 9.42 1.84 -17.15
C MET A 24 8.32 2.86 -17.50
N PRO A 25 8.03 3.11 -18.80
CA PRO A 25 7.09 4.16 -19.23
C PRO A 25 5.64 3.95 -18.73
N LYS A 26 5.23 2.71 -18.41
CA LYS A 26 3.90 2.42 -17.84
C LYS A 26 3.77 2.85 -16.36
N PHE A 27 4.83 2.70 -15.57
CA PHE A 27 4.83 3.05 -14.13
C PHE A 27 5.17 4.53 -13.88
N ALA A 28 5.76 5.23 -14.86
CA ALA A 28 6.06 6.65 -14.78
C ALA A 28 4.80 7.53 -14.62
N GLU A 29 3.65 7.11 -15.16
CA GLU A 29 2.40 7.86 -15.03
C GLU A 29 1.72 7.64 -13.67
N GLU A 30 1.91 6.47 -13.07
CA GLU A 30 1.48 6.18 -11.70
C GLU A 30 2.34 6.89 -10.66
N ALA A 31 3.65 7.04 -10.94
CA ALA A 31 4.54 7.80 -10.10
C ALA A 31 4.15 9.28 -9.99
N LYS A 32 3.58 9.88 -11.06
CA LYS A 32 3.02 11.25 -11.02
C LYS A 32 1.81 11.35 -10.09
N ARG A 33 1.18 10.23 -9.75
CA ARG A 33 -0.02 10.15 -8.89
C ARG A 33 0.31 9.67 -7.48
N ARG A 34 1.60 9.52 -7.13
CA ARG A 34 1.99 9.20 -5.75
C ARG A 34 1.66 10.37 -4.83
N PRO A 35 1.09 10.11 -3.64
CA PRO A 35 0.92 11.14 -2.63
C PRO A 35 2.28 11.55 -2.03
N LEU A 36 2.31 12.72 -1.38
CA LEU A 36 3.50 13.23 -0.69
C LEU A 36 3.92 12.28 0.44
N PRO A 37 5.21 12.05 0.73
CA PRO A 37 5.65 11.06 1.73
C PRO A 37 5.01 11.20 3.13
N ASP A 38 4.65 12.41 3.52
CA ASP A 38 4.04 12.81 4.79
C ASP A 38 2.50 12.95 4.71
N TYR A 39 1.87 12.47 3.64
CA TYR A 39 0.43 12.67 3.41
C TYR A 39 -0.45 12.14 4.56
N ILE A 40 -0.03 11.07 5.24
CA ILE A 40 -0.79 10.51 6.38
C ILE A 40 -0.80 11.53 7.53
N GLU A 41 0.35 12.10 7.87
CA GLU A 41 0.47 13.05 8.97
C GLU A 41 -0.23 14.38 8.66
N MET A 42 -0.28 14.76 7.37
CA MET A 42 -0.93 15.99 6.94
C MET A 42 -2.46 15.86 6.75
N ALA A 43 -2.93 14.71 6.27
CA ALA A 43 -4.33 14.54 5.83
C ALA A 43 -5.20 13.69 6.78
N GLN A 44 -4.61 12.79 7.57
CA GLN A 44 -5.35 11.85 8.42
C GLN A 44 -5.41 12.30 9.88
N LYS A 45 -6.58 12.16 10.53
CA LYS A 45 -6.72 12.43 11.97
C LYS A 45 -6.69 11.18 12.83
N ASP A 46 -7.14 10.04 12.29
CA ASP A 46 -7.35 8.79 13.04
C ASP A 46 -6.54 7.61 12.49
N VAL A 47 -5.91 7.78 11.33
CA VAL A 47 -5.02 6.79 10.71
C VAL A 47 -3.57 7.22 10.91
N SER A 48 -2.74 6.31 11.44
CA SER A 48 -1.30 6.54 11.58
C SER A 48 -0.50 5.78 10.51
N PRO A 49 0.75 6.20 10.22
CA PRO A 49 1.63 5.46 9.32
C PRO A 49 1.80 3.99 9.70
N ASN A 50 1.82 3.70 11.01
CA ASN A 50 1.91 2.33 11.52
C ASN A 50 0.66 1.49 11.19
N MET A 51 -0.54 2.07 11.28
CA MET A 51 -1.77 1.36 10.88
C MET A 51 -1.78 1.04 9.39
N ARG A 52 -1.24 1.95 8.56
CA ARG A 52 -1.07 1.72 7.12
C ARG A 52 -0.03 0.63 6.84
N ALA A 53 1.05 0.56 7.60
CA ALA A 53 2.03 -0.53 7.50
C ALA A 53 1.41 -1.89 7.83
N ILE A 54 0.64 -1.99 8.93
CA ILE A 54 -0.09 -3.20 9.32
C ILE A 54 -1.11 -3.61 8.24
N LEU A 55 -1.81 -2.64 7.63
CA LEU A 55 -2.73 -2.94 6.52
C LEU A 55 -2.00 -3.56 5.33
N VAL A 56 -0.88 -2.96 4.91
CA VAL A 56 -0.10 -3.44 3.76
C VAL A 56 0.47 -4.83 4.03
N ASP A 57 0.97 -5.08 5.24
CA ASP A 57 1.43 -6.41 5.66
C ASP A 57 0.34 -7.48 5.49
N ARG A 58 -0.90 -7.19 5.93
CA ARG A 58 -2.04 -8.09 5.71
C ARG A 58 -2.37 -8.30 4.23
N LEU A 59 -2.20 -7.27 3.39
CA LEU A 59 -2.43 -7.40 1.95
C LEU A 59 -1.34 -8.23 1.25
N VAL A 60 -0.11 -8.21 1.76
CA VAL A 60 0.99 -9.08 1.29
C VAL A 60 0.65 -10.53 1.60
N GLU A 61 0.27 -10.84 2.85
CA GLU A 61 -0.14 -12.19 3.25
C GLU A 61 -1.27 -12.72 2.33
N VAL A 62 -2.28 -11.89 2.06
CA VAL A 62 -3.39 -12.24 1.15
C VAL A 62 -2.89 -12.41 -0.28
N ALA A 63 -2.04 -11.52 -0.79
CA ALA A 63 -1.52 -11.63 -2.15
C ALA A 63 -0.70 -12.92 -2.35
N GLU A 64 0.07 -13.33 -1.35
CA GLU A 64 0.82 -14.59 -1.36
C GLU A 64 -0.11 -15.81 -1.31
N GLU A 65 -1.13 -15.80 -0.44
CA GLU A 65 -2.09 -16.90 -0.30
C GLU A 65 -2.89 -17.15 -1.59
N TYR A 66 -3.22 -16.09 -2.33
CA TYR A 66 -3.96 -16.15 -3.60
C TYR A 66 -3.06 -16.13 -4.85
N GLU A 67 -1.74 -16.23 -4.70
CA GLU A 67 -0.74 -16.16 -5.79
C GLU A 67 -0.95 -14.95 -6.74
N LEU A 68 -1.31 -13.79 -6.17
CA LEU A 68 -1.56 -12.58 -6.94
C LEU A 68 -0.27 -12.03 -7.54
N HIS A 69 -0.38 -11.42 -8.72
CA HIS A 69 0.76 -10.77 -9.35
C HIS A 69 1.22 -9.57 -8.52
N SER A 70 2.54 -9.37 -8.41
CA SER A 70 3.12 -8.24 -7.66
C SER A 70 2.52 -6.89 -8.11
N ASP A 71 2.22 -6.77 -9.41
CA ASP A 71 1.65 -5.54 -9.97
C ASP A 71 0.23 -5.25 -9.47
N THR A 72 -0.58 -6.28 -9.19
CA THR A 72 -1.91 -6.14 -8.58
C THR A 72 -1.80 -5.61 -7.15
N LEU A 73 -0.87 -6.15 -6.37
CA LEU A 73 -0.60 -5.68 -5.02
C LEU A 73 -0.10 -4.23 -5.03
N HIS A 74 0.84 -3.90 -5.92
CA HIS A 74 1.33 -2.53 -6.09
C HIS A 74 0.21 -1.54 -6.45
N LEU A 75 -0.68 -1.92 -7.36
CA LEU A 75 -1.79 -1.09 -7.78
C LEU A 75 -2.79 -0.86 -6.65
N SER A 76 -3.12 -1.92 -5.89
CA SER A 76 -3.97 -1.85 -4.70
C SER A 76 -3.39 -0.89 -3.66
N ILE A 77 -2.11 -1.02 -3.33
CA ILE A 77 -1.42 -0.11 -2.39
C ILE A 77 -1.47 1.33 -2.89
N SER A 78 -1.29 1.55 -4.19
CA SER A 78 -1.38 2.88 -4.79
C SER A 78 -2.78 3.50 -4.65
N TYR A 79 -3.84 2.70 -4.75
CA TYR A 79 -5.21 3.17 -4.51
C TYR A 79 -5.45 3.55 -3.05
N ILE A 80 -4.95 2.75 -2.12
CA ILE A 80 -5.03 3.02 -0.68
C ILE A 80 -4.35 4.36 -0.36
N ASP A 81 -3.10 4.52 -0.80
CA ASP A 81 -2.29 5.70 -0.47
C ASP A 81 -2.91 6.98 -1.06
N ARG A 82 -3.42 6.92 -2.30
CA ARG A 82 -4.14 8.06 -2.92
C ARG A 82 -5.46 8.39 -2.24
N PHE A 83 -6.20 7.37 -1.79
CA PHE A 83 -7.43 7.60 -1.06
C PHE A 83 -7.15 8.33 0.26
N LEU A 84 -6.17 7.82 1.02
CA LEU A 84 -5.75 8.41 2.29
C LEU A 84 -5.07 9.77 2.14
N SER A 85 -4.54 10.13 0.97
CA SER A 85 -3.98 11.47 0.76
C SER A 85 -5.02 12.56 0.53
N THR A 86 -6.27 12.18 0.22
CA THR A 86 -7.34 13.13 -0.13
C THR A 86 -8.58 13.01 0.75
N ASN A 87 -8.76 11.89 1.46
CA ASN A 87 -9.94 11.60 2.27
C ASN A 87 -9.55 11.19 3.69
N ASP A 88 -10.03 11.93 4.69
CA ASP A 88 -9.89 11.57 6.11
C ASP A 88 -10.71 10.30 6.40
N LEU A 89 -10.05 9.22 6.79
CA LEU A 89 -10.67 7.92 6.99
C LEU A 89 -10.65 7.57 8.49
N ASN A 90 -11.78 7.05 8.98
CA ASN A 90 -11.82 6.43 10.30
C ASN A 90 -11.05 5.09 10.27
N ARG A 91 -10.21 4.84 11.28
CA ARG A 91 -9.39 3.61 11.37
C ARG A 91 -10.19 2.31 11.26
N GLN A 92 -11.47 2.30 11.67
CA GLN A 92 -12.35 1.14 11.56
C GLN A 92 -12.65 0.76 10.10
N LYS A 93 -12.57 1.71 9.17
CA LYS A 93 -12.80 1.50 7.74
C LYS A 93 -11.51 1.21 6.96
N LEU A 94 -10.35 1.26 7.61
CA LEU A 94 -9.05 1.08 6.96
C LEU A 94 -8.90 -0.32 6.34
N GLN A 95 -9.36 -1.36 7.04
CA GLN A 95 -9.37 -2.73 6.51
C GLN A 95 -10.30 -2.87 5.30
N LEU A 96 -11.47 -2.24 5.35
CA LEU A 96 -12.41 -2.23 4.23
C LEU A 96 -11.79 -1.55 3.00
N LEU A 97 -11.10 -0.42 3.19
CA LEU A 97 -10.39 0.26 2.11
C LEU A 97 -9.33 -0.65 1.48
N GLY A 98 -8.55 -1.39 2.29
CA GLY A 98 -7.53 -2.31 1.79
C GLY A 98 -8.11 -3.42 0.92
N VAL A 99 -9.10 -4.14 1.42
CA VAL A 99 -9.74 -5.25 0.67
C VAL A 99 -10.47 -4.74 -0.58
N SER A 100 -11.16 -3.59 -0.48
CA SER A 100 -11.83 -2.98 -1.64
C SER A 100 -10.82 -2.55 -2.72
N SER A 101 -9.68 -2.00 -2.30
CA SER A 101 -8.61 -1.58 -3.22
C SER A 101 -7.97 -2.78 -3.91
N LEU A 102 -7.79 -3.89 -3.19
CA LEU A 102 -7.30 -5.14 -3.77
C LEU A 102 -8.30 -5.69 -4.78
N LEU A 103 -9.60 -5.67 -4.45
CA LEU A 103 -10.66 -6.11 -5.37
C LEU A 103 -10.73 -5.28 -6.65
N ILE A 104 -10.47 -3.97 -6.58
CA ILE A 104 -10.45 -3.08 -7.77
C ILE A 104 -9.21 -3.34 -8.63
N ALA A 105 -8.11 -3.80 -8.03
CA ALA A 105 -6.85 -4.06 -8.74
C ALA A 105 -6.81 -5.43 -9.45
N LEU A 106 -7.70 -6.36 -9.07
CA LEU A 106 -7.90 -7.66 -9.73
C LEU A 106 -8.56 -7.49 -11.11
#